data_AF-W2HMK9-F1
#
_entry.id   AF-W2HMK9-F1
#
_cell.length_a   1.000
_cell.length_b   1.000
_cell.length_c   1.000
_cell.angle_alpha   90.00
_cell.angle_beta   90.00
_cell.angle_gamma   90.00
#
_symmetry.space_group_name_H-M   'P 1'
#
loop_
_entity.id
_entity.type
_entity.pdbx_description
1 polymer ?
#
loop_
_entity_poly.entity_id
_entity_poly.type
_entity_poly.pdbx_seq_one_letter_code
_entity_poly.pdbx_strand_id
1 'polypeptide(L)'
;MLEALPTPFGLVRSGVAPDHPEVKSVMNDFDKVAADERFHFLGNVRVGDDISLAELQRYYHAVVLAYGAAGDRELGVPGESLRGVMSARTFVNWYNGHPAFRDLELDLTHAETAVVIGQGNVAVDCARILTKKVDELATTDIAAHAVEALRNSGIKKVFLVGRRGSAQAAFTMKEIRELTKLKGVACIVDPGDLTRSMTAASEQEIKEQRARKRMNDLLVKAAEQFESAGDAERVVQIKFLSSPVEILADEKDPARVGAIRVEKTKLEGEPNQQRAVGTG
;
A
#
# COMPACT_ATOMS: atom_id res chain seq x y z
N MET A 1 -17.67 18.92 -14.68
CA MET A 1 -16.91 17.73 -14.24
C MET A 1 -17.87 16.56 -14.20
N LEU A 2 -17.56 15.48 -14.91
CA LEU A 2 -18.30 14.22 -14.85
C LEU A 2 -17.51 13.23 -13.99
N GLU A 3 -18.18 12.51 -13.11
CA GLU A 3 -17.57 11.54 -12.18
C GLU A 3 -18.43 10.28 -12.11
N ALA A 4 -17.76 9.12 -12.17
CA ALA A 4 -18.41 7.81 -12.13
C ALA A 4 -19.06 7.55 -10.77
N LEU A 5 -18.45 8.02 -9.68
CA LEU A 5 -18.99 7.88 -8.33
C LEU A 5 -19.98 9.01 -7.99
N PRO A 6 -20.88 8.80 -7.01
CA PRO A 6 -21.74 9.88 -6.51
C PRO A 6 -20.95 10.97 -5.75
N THR A 7 -19.75 10.66 -5.28
CA THR A 7 -18.89 11.56 -4.49
C THR A 7 -17.65 11.98 -5.28
N PRO A 8 -17.25 13.26 -5.26
CA PRO A 8 -16.04 13.75 -5.93
C PRO A 8 -14.75 13.37 -5.18
N PHE A 9 -13.62 13.96 -5.63
CA PHE A 9 -12.28 13.95 -5.02
C PHE A 9 -11.45 12.68 -5.24
N GLY A 10 -12.01 11.63 -5.83
CA GLY A 10 -11.28 10.42 -6.22
C GLY A 10 -10.43 9.86 -5.07
N LEU A 11 -9.14 9.59 -5.34
CA LEU A 11 -8.22 9.01 -4.37
C LEU A 11 -7.93 9.89 -3.15
N VAL A 12 -8.22 11.19 -3.16
CA VAL A 12 -8.12 11.99 -1.92
C VAL A 12 -9.15 11.49 -0.90
N ARG A 13 -10.32 11.04 -1.36
CA ARG A 13 -11.36 10.43 -0.51
C ARG A 13 -11.15 8.94 -0.33
N SER A 14 -10.96 8.20 -1.42
CA SER A 14 -10.98 6.73 -1.40
C SER A 14 -9.60 6.07 -1.31
N GLY A 15 -8.51 6.84 -1.42
CA GLY A 15 -7.14 6.34 -1.47
C GLY A 15 -6.29 6.76 -0.27
N VAL A 16 -6.25 8.06 0.04
CA VAL A 16 -5.50 8.60 1.18
C VAL A 16 -5.98 7.92 2.47
N ALA A 17 -5.03 7.40 3.24
CA ALA A 17 -5.34 6.67 4.45
C ALA A 17 -6.13 7.54 5.45
N PRO A 18 -7.05 6.95 6.22
CA PRO A 18 -7.92 7.69 7.12
C PRO A 18 -7.16 8.34 8.28
N ASP A 19 -5.97 7.83 8.61
CA ASP A 19 -5.08 8.43 9.59
C ASP A 19 -4.11 9.49 9.04
N HIS A 20 -4.32 9.93 7.80
CA HIS A 20 -3.67 11.10 7.17
C HIS A 20 -4.68 12.21 6.80
N PRO A 21 -5.48 12.72 7.74
CA PRO A 21 -6.49 13.74 7.46
C PRO A 21 -5.87 15.05 6.93
N GLU A 22 -4.61 15.35 7.27
CA GLU A 22 -3.91 16.52 6.77
C GLU A 22 -3.66 16.48 5.26
N VAL A 23 -3.54 15.29 4.67
CA VAL A 23 -3.41 15.14 3.21
C VAL A 23 -4.78 15.35 2.53
N LYS A 24 -5.87 15.02 3.22
CA LYS A 24 -7.24 15.24 2.73
C LYS A 24 -7.66 16.72 2.75
N SER A 25 -6.90 17.59 3.41
CA SER A 25 -7.24 19.03 3.49
C SER A 25 -7.28 19.75 2.14
N VAL A 26 -6.64 19.19 1.11
CA VAL A 26 -6.71 19.69 -0.28
C VAL A 26 -8.15 19.69 -0.82
N MET A 27 -9.05 18.88 -0.26
CA MET A 27 -10.48 18.93 -0.61
C MET A 27 -11.08 20.32 -0.40
N ASN A 28 -10.61 21.09 0.58
CA ASN A 28 -11.09 22.47 0.79
C ASN A 28 -10.78 23.38 -0.40
N ASP A 29 -9.68 23.16 -1.11
CA ASP A 29 -9.35 23.93 -2.30
C ASP A 29 -10.18 23.47 -3.51
N PHE A 30 -10.51 22.18 -3.59
CA PHE A 30 -11.45 21.68 -4.58
C PHE A 30 -12.86 22.22 -4.37
N ASP A 31 -13.31 22.34 -3.11
CA ASP A 31 -14.60 22.95 -2.77
C ASP A 31 -14.66 24.42 -3.18
N LYS A 32 -13.58 25.19 -2.98
CA LYS A 32 -13.50 26.58 -3.46
C LYS A 32 -13.64 26.69 -4.97
N VAL A 33 -13.02 25.77 -5.73
CA VAL A 33 -13.18 25.72 -7.19
C VAL A 33 -14.60 25.32 -7.57
N ALA A 34 -15.18 24.36 -6.86
CA ALA A 34 -16.52 23.86 -7.14
C ALA A 34 -17.64 24.85 -6.81
N ALA A 35 -17.37 25.84 -5.95
CA ALA A 35 -18.30 26.90 -5.59
C ALA A 35 -18.46 28.00 -6.65
N ASP A 36 -17.59 28.04 -7.68
CA ASP A 36 -17.71 28.99 -8.79
C ASP A 36 -18.94 28.65 -9.66
N GLU A 37 -19.78 29.65 -9.97
CA GLU A 37 -21.01 29.47 -10.78
C GLU A 37 -20.75 28.87 -12.18
N ARG A 38 -19.52 28.97 -12.68
CA ARG A 38 -19.12 28.39 -13.97
C ARG A 38 -18.82 26.90 -13.87
N PHE A 39 -18.66 26.35 -12.65
CA PHE A 39 -18.36 24.96 -12.41
C PHE A 39 -19.64 24.15 -12.14
N HIS A 40 -19.77 23.02 -12.80
CA HIS A 40 -20.88 22.09 -12.60
C HIS A 40 -20.34 20.68 -12.36
N PHE A 41 -20.78 20.04 -11.28
CA PHE A 41 -20.47 18.65 -10.95
C PHE A 41 -21.65 17.75 -11.27
N LEU A 42 -21.39 16.64 -11.97
CA LEU A 42 -22.36 15.59 -12.28
C LEU A 42 -21.72 14.26 -11.89
N GLY A 43 -22.05 13.78 -10.70
CA GLY A 43 -21.64 12.46 -10.20
C GLY A 43 -22.56 11.35 -10.72
N ASN A 44 -22.16 10.11 -10.50
CA ASN A 44 -22.87 8.91 -10.98
C ASN A 44 -23.05 8.88 -12.51
N VAL A 45 -22.04 9.37 -13.25
CA VAL A 45 -21.99 9.36 -14.72
C VAL A 45 -20.67 8.75 -15.19
N ARG A 46 -20.73 7.55 -15.77
CA ARG A 46 -19.57 6.85 -16.33
C ARG A 46 -19.38 7.19 -17.80
N VAL A 47 -18.32 7.91 -18.10
CA VAL A 47 -17.89 8.15 -19.48
C VAL A 47 -17.36 6.84 -20.08
N GLY A 48 -17.94 6.43 -21.20
CA GLY A 48 -17.72 5.13 -21.85
C GLY A 48 -18.93 4.19 -21.76
N ASP A 49 -19.73 4.32 -20.70
CA ASP A 49 -20.93 3.50 -20.48
C ASP A 49 -22.22 4.33 -20.64
N ASP A 50 -22.37 5.37 -19.81
CA ASP A 50 -23.58 6.19 -19.75
C ASP A 50 -23.55 7.33 -20.78
N ILE A 51 -22.35 7.78 -21.16
CA ILE A 51 -22.10 8.75 -22.24
C ILE A 51 -20.76 8.46 -22.90
N SER A 52 -20.71 8.44 -24.24
CA SER A 52 -19.46 8.20 -24.97
C SER A 52 -18.56 9.44 -25.03
N LEU A 53 -17.26 9.22 -25.20
CA LEU A 53 -16.31 10.32 -25.44
C LEU A 53 -16.66 11.11 -26.72
N ALA A 54 -17.15 10.43 -27.76
CA ALA A 54 -17.55 11.05 -29.01
C ALA A 54 -18.75 12.00 -28.84
N GLU A 55 -19.71 11.65 -27.97
CA GLU A 55 -20.82 12.55 -27.62
C GLU A 55 -20.30 13.78 -26.86
N LEU A 56 -19.41 13.60 -25.87
CA LEU A 56 -18.82 14.73 -25.17
C LEU A 56 -18.09 15.70 -26.12
N GLN A 57 -17.35 15.17 -27.08
CA GLN A 57 -16.64 15.98 -28.08
C GLN A 57 -17.58 16.79 -29.00
N ARG A 58 -18.85 16.41 -29.12
CA ARG A 58 -19.85 17.20 -29.86
C ARG A 58 -20.41 18.37 -29.06
N TYR A 59 -20.53 18.21 -27.74
CA TYR A 59 -21.16 19.21 -26.86
C TYR A 59 -20.16 20.17 -26.21
N TYR A 60 -18.89 19.80 -26.11
CA TYR A 60 -17.85 20.58 -25.45
C TYR A 60 -16.74 20.97 -26.42
N HIS A 61 -16.26 22.22 -26.30
CA HIS A 61 -15.11 22.71 -27.09
C HIS A 61 -13.81 21.94 -26.80
N ALA A 62 -13.65 21.42 -25.58
CA ALA A 62 -12.51 20.62 -25.15
C ALA A 62 -12.94 19.61 -24.08
N VAL A 63 -12.28 18.45 -24.07
CA VAL A 63 -12.49 17.38 -23.09
C VAL A 63 -11.15 17.03 -22.45
N VAL A 64 -11.08 17.07 -21.12
CA VAL A 64 -9.89 16.70 -20.34
C VAL A 64 -10.14 15.35 -19.67
N LEU A 65 -9.31 14.35 -20.00
CA LEU A 65 -9.38 13.03 -19.38
C LEU A 65 -8.55 13.02 -18.10
N ALA A 66 -9.23 12.91 -16.96
CA ALA A 66 -8.62 12.94 -15.63
C ALA A 66 -9.09 11.78 -14.71
N TYR A 67 -9.39 10.61 -15.29
CA TYR A 67 -9.98 9.46 -14.60
C TYR A 67 -8.98 8.60 -13.79
N GLY A 68 -7.72 9.03 -13.72
CA GLY A 68 -6.67 8.31 -12.99
C GLY A 68 -6.32 6.95 -13.59
N ALA A 69 -5.84 6.03 -12.75
CA ALA A 69 -5.46 4.67 -13.13
C ALA A 69 -6.19 3.65 -12.24
N ALA A 70 -7.22 3.00 -12.79
CA ALA A 70 -8.08 2.06 -12.06
C ALA A 70 -7.56 0.62 -12.04
N GLY A 71 -6.75 0.20 -13.02
CA GLY A 71 -6.24 -1.16 -13.13
C GLY A 71 -5.22 -1.51 -12.06
N ASP A 72 -5.35 -2.69 -11.47
CA ASP A 72 -4.34 -3.30 -10.59
C ASP A 72 -3.23 -3.95 -11.42
N ARG A 73 -2.03 -4.09 -10.82
CA ARG A 73 -0.96 -4.90 -11.40
C ARG A 73 -1.02 -6.27 -10.74
N GLU A 74 -1.33 -7.29 -11.53
CA GLU A 74 -1.27 -8.68 -11.11
C GLU A 74 0.17 -9.11 -10.86
N LEU A 75 0.36 -10.11 -10.00
CA LEU A 75 1.68 -10.66 -9.71
C LEU A 75 2.13 -11.62 -10.83
N GLY A 76 1.17 -12.29 -11.48
CA GLY A 76 1.41 -13.28 -12.52
C GLY A 76 2.05 -14.55 -11.97
N VAL A 77 1.72 -14.93 -10.73
CA VAL A 77 2.27 -16.10 -10.04
C VAL A 77 1.16 -17.12 -9.76
N PRO A 78 1.48 -18.43 -9.72
CA PRO A 78 0.50 -19.44 -9.36
C PRO A 78 -0.13 -19.17 -7.98
N GLY A 79 -1.43 -19.44 -7.85
CA GLY A 79 -2.20 -19.23 -6.62
C GLY A 79 -2.68 -17.80 -6.38
N GLU A 80 -2.47 -16.85 -7.30
CA GLU A 80 -2.90 -15.45 -7.12
C GLU A 80 -4.42 -15.24 -7.07
N SER A 81 -5.21 -16.26 -7.43
CA SER A 81 -6.68 -16.27 -7.33
C SER A 81 -7.23 -16.89 -6.04
N LEU A 82 -6.36 -17.37 -5.12
CA LEU A 82 -6.80 -17.94 -3.85
C LEU A 82 -7.52 -16.89 -2.99
N ARG A 83 -8.52 -17.33 -2.23
CA ARG A 83 -9.23 -16.48 -1.27
C ARG A 83 -8.25 -15.94 -0.23
N GLY A 84 -8.32 -14.64 0.03
CA GLY A 84 -7.39 -13.91 0.91
C GLY A 84 -6.24 -13.22 0.17
N VAL A 85 -6.08 -13.48 -1.13
CA VAL A 85 -5.21 -12.69 -2.00
C VAL A 85 -6.01 -11.52 -2.58
N MET A 86 -5.48 -10.30 -2.48
CA MET A 86 -6.08 -9.12 -3.10
C MET A 86 -5.04 -8.05 -3.37
N SER A 87 -5.38 -7.09 -4.22
CA SER A 87 -4.55 -5.91 -4.42
C SER A 87 -4.58 -5.00 -3.19
N ALA A 88 -3.48 -4.27 -2.97
CA ALA A 88 -3.44 -3.24 -1.94
C ALA A 88 -4.53 -2.17 -2.16
N ARG A 89 -4.86 -1.86 -3.42
CA ARG A 89 -5.93 -0.92 -3.76
C ARG A 89 -7.29 -1.44 -3.29
N THR A 90 -7.59 -2.73 -3.46
CA THR A 90 -8.82 -3.34 -2.95
C THR A 90 -8.94 -3.18 -1.44
N PHE A 91 -7.87 -3.47 -0.69
CA PHE A 91 -7.85 -3.28 0.76
C PHE A 91 -8.01 -1.80 1.16
N VAL A 92 -7.35 -0.88 0.44
CA VAL A 92 -7.47 0.58 0.65
C VAL A 92 -8.88 1.08 0.41
N ASN A 93 -9.47 0.70 -0.72
CA ASN A 93 -10.83 1.07 -1.07
C ASN A 93 -11.85 0.51 -0.07
N TRP A 94 -11.63 -0.72 0.43
CA TRP A 94 -12.45 -1.33 1.47
C TRP A 94 -12.43 -0.49 2.75
N TYR A 95 -11.26 -0.21 3.33
CA TYR A 95 -11.21 0.56 4.58
C TYR A 95 -11.61 2.03 4.42
N ASN A 96 -11.49 2.61 3.22
CA ASN A 96 -11.95 3.97 2.93
C ASN A 96 -13.43 4.05 2.51
N GLY A 97 -14.15 2.92 2.51
CA GLY A 97 -15.60 2.90 2.25
C GLY A 97 -15.96 3.19 0.79
N HIS A 98 -15.09 2.83 -0.16
CA HIS A 98 -15.41 2.92 -1.59
C HIS A 98 -16.64 2.03 -1.89
N PRO A 99 -17.70 2.54 -2.56
CA PRO A 99 -18.96 1.82 -2.71
C PRO A 99 -18.83 0.42 -3.33
N ALA A 100 -17.95 0.25 -4.32
CA ALA A 100 -17.72 -1.05 -4.97
C ALA A 100 -17.07 -2.12 -4.06
N PHE A 101 -16.52 -1.74 -2.90
CA PHE A 101 -15.77 -2.64 -2.02
C PHE A 101 -16.37 -2.74 -0.61
N ARG A 102 -17.50 -2.06 -0.36
CA ARG A 102 -18.12 -2.02 0.98
C ARG A 102 -18.62 -3.39 1.48
N ASP A 103 -18.99 -4.27 0.55
CA ASP A 103 -19.53 -5.60 0.83
C ASP A 103 -18.45 -6.69 0.68
N LEU A 104 -17.18 -6.27 0.53
CA LEU A 104 -16.06 -7.21 0.56
C LEU A 104 -15.94 -7.80 1.97
N GLU A 105 -16.26 -9.07 2.10
CA GLU A 105 -16.07 -9.84 3.34
C GLU A 105 -14.58 -10.18 3.52
N LEU A 106 -13.90 -9.30 4.24
CA LEU A 106 -12.50 -9.46 4.61
C LEU A 106 -12.37 -10.13 5.98
N ASP A 107 -12.18 -11.45 5.98
CA ASP A 107 -11.97 -12.21 7.20
C ASP A 107 -10.48 -12.17 7.64
N LEU A 108 -10.22 -11.39 8.68
CA LEU A 108 -8.90 -11.23 9.31
C LEU A 108 -8.71 -12.11 10.56
N THR A 109 -9.68 -12.96 10.91
CA THR A 109 -9.68 -13.70 12.18
C THR A 109 -8.81 -14.96 12.13
N HIS A 110 -8.64 -15.55 10.95
CA HIS A 110 -7.96 -16.83 10.75
C HIS A 110 -6.45 -16.73 10.50
N ALA A 111 -5.91 -15.51 10.38
CA ALA A 111 -4.50 -15.30 10.09
C ALA A 111 -3.83 -14.46 11.18
N GLU A 112 -2.62 -14.85 11.56
CA GLU A 112 -1.75 -14.04 12.42
C GLU A 112 -0.75 -13.20 11.60
N THR A 113 -0.58 -13.53 10.31
CA THR A 113 0.40 -12.90 9.43
C THR A 113 -0.25 -12.40 8.14
N ALA A 114 0.04 -11.16 7.77
CA ALA A 114 -0.24 -10.61 6.45
C ALA A 114 1.07 -10.36 5.69
N VAL A 115 1.03 -10.52 4.36
CA VAL A 115 2.16 -10.22 3.48
C VAL A 115 1.72 -9.20 2.44
N VAL A 116 2.40 -8.05 2.40
CA VAL A 116 2.18 -7.00 1.42
C VAL A 116 3.35 -7.01 0.44
N ILE A 117 3.06 -7.24 -0.84
CA ILE A 117 4.07 -7.22 -1.89
C ILE A 117 4.25 -5.78 -2.39
N GLY A 118 5.45 -5.25 -2.19
CA GLY A 118 5.81 -3.89 -2.54
C GLY A 118 6.30 -3.08 -1.34
N GLN A 119 7.04 -2.02 -1.63
CA GLN A 119 7.66 -1.13 -0.65
C GLN A 119 7.46 0.33 -1.08
N GLY A 120 6.24 0.68 -1.47
CA GLY A 120 5.80 2.06 -1.70
C GLY A 120 4.93 2.55 -0.53
N ASN A 121 4.48 3.81 -0.58
CA ASN A 121 3.65 4.39 0.48
C ASN A 121 2.36 3.59 0.71
N VAL A 122 1.67 3.15 -0.34
CA VAL A 122 0.45 2.33 -0.22
C VAL A 122 0.71 1.05 0.58
N ALA A 123 1.87 0.41 0.40
CA ALA A 123 2.20 -0.79 1.17
C ALA A 123 2.40 -0.45 2.66
N VAL A 124 3.03 0.68 2.96
CA VAL A 124 3.18 1.20 4.32
C VAL A 124 1.83 1.53 4.94
N ASP A 125 0.91 2.13 4.18
CA ASP A 125 -0.46 2.41 4.63
C ASP A 125 -1.20 1.11 4.98
N CYS A 126 -1.12 0.08 4.12
CA CYS A 126 -1.70 -1.22 4.43
C CYS A 126 -1.15 -1.81 5.74
N ALA A 127 0.18 -1.81 5.92
CA ALA A 127 0.80 -2.31 7.14
C ALA A 127 0.41 -1.49 8.38
N ARG A 128 0.32 -0.17 8.24
CA ARG A 128 -0.10 0.72 9.33
C ARG A 128 -1.54 0.45 9.73
N ILE A 129 -2.49 0.38 8.79
CA ILE A 129 -3.89 0.08 9.08
C ILE A 129 -4.06 -1.30 9.73
N LEU A 130 -3.31 -2.31 9.27
CA LEU A 130 -3.37 -3.67 9.83
C LEU A 130 -2.79 -3.79 11.26
N THR A 131 -1.91 -2.87 11.67
CA THR A 131 -1.17 -3.00 12.95
C THR A 131 -1.46 -1.89 13.96
N LYS A 132 -1.97 -0.74 13.53
CA LYS A 132 -2.32 0.38 14.42
C LYS A 132 -3.44 -0.04 15.38
N LYS A 133 -3.44 0.54 16.57
CA LYS A 133 -4.50 0.31 17.56
C LYS A 133 -5.85 0.74 16.98
N VAL A 134 -6.81 -0.17 17.03
CA VAL A 134 -8.12 0.02 16.40
C VAL A 134 -8.89 1.17 17.03
N ASP A 135 -8.73 1.42 18.32
CA ASP A 135 -9.37 2.58 18.98
C ASP A 135 -8.83 3.92 18.46
N GLU A 136 -7.57 3.99 18.04
CA GLU A 136 -7.05 5.19 17.37
C GLU A 136 -7.67 5.35 15.98
N LEU A 137 -7.74 4.25 15.21
CA LEU A 137 -8.38 4.25 13.89
C LEU A 137 -9.87 4.60 13.97
N ALA A 138 -10.60 4.14 14.98
CA ALA A 138 -12.01 4.44 15.17
C ALA A 138 -12.33 5.93 15.39
N THR A 139 -11.31 6.77 15.62
CA THR A 139 -11.47 8.24 15.71
C THR A 139 -11.29 8.95 14.36
N THR A 140 -10.96 8.22 13.31
CA THR A 140 -10.73 8.72 11.95
C THR A 140 -11.96 8.56 11.04
N ASP A 141 -11.84 8.90 9.75
CA ASP A 141 -12.90 8.69 8.75
C ASP A 141 -12.89 7.29 8.11
N ILE A 142 -12.19 6.32 8.72
CA ILE A 142 -12.20 4.91 8.31
C ILE A 142 -13.63 4.35 8.32
N ALA A 143 -13.94 3.45 7.37
CA ALA A 143 -15.27 2.86 7.28
C ALA A 143 -15.59 2.00 8.52
N ALA A 144 -16.81 2.14 9.04
CA ALA A 144 -17.24 1.42 10.25
C ALA A 144 -17.12 -0.10 10.14
N HIS A 145 -17.45 -0.68 8.98
CA HIS A 145 -17.30 -2.12 8.75
C HIS A 145 -15.83 -2.58 8.83
N ALA A 146 -14.90 -1.71 8.42
CA ALA A 146 -13.47 -2.00 8.50
C ALA A 146 -12.97 -1.92 9.95
N VAL A 147 -13.48 -0.99 10.76
CA VAL A 147 -13.20 -0.95 12.21
C VAL A 147 -13.63 -2.24 12.88
N GLU A 148 -14.85 -2.72 12.62
CA GLU A 148 -15.36 -3.96 13.21
C GLU A 148 -14.53 -5.19 12.80
N ALA A 149 -14.15 -5.28 11.53
CA ALA A 149 -13.26 -6.35 11.06
C ALA A 149 -11.86 -6.25 11.71
N LEU A 150 -11.30 -5.04 11.84
CA LEU A 150 -9.99 -4.83 12.46
C LEU A 150 -10.01 -5.10 13.97
N ARG A 151 -11.12 -4.83 14.69
CA ARG A 151 -11.27 -5.18 16.12
C ARG A 151 -11.12 -6.68 16.37
N ASN A 152 -11.58 -7.50 15.42
CA ASN A 152 -11.53 -8.95 15.49
C ASN A 152 -10.31 -9.55 14.77
N SER A 153 -9.42 -8.72 14.24
CA SER A 153 -8.25 -9.16 13.48
C SER A 153 -7.28 -9.97 14.35
N GLY A 154 -6.89 -11.14 13.85
CA GLY A 154 -5.83 -11.97 14.42
C GLY A 154 -4.42 -11.50 14.03
N ILE A 155 -4.28 -10.53 13.13
CA ILE A 155 -3.01 -10.12 12.55
C ILE A 155 -2.09 -9.52 13.62
N LYS A 156 -0.95 -10.17 13.82
CA LYS A 156 0.14 -9.75 14.70
C LYS A 156 1.39 -9.37 13.92
N LYS A 157 1.60 -9.96 12.74
CA LYS A 157 2.79 -9.74 11.92
C LYS A 157 2.42 -9.30 10.50
N VAL A 158 3.08 -8.25 10.02
CA VAL A 158 2.98 -7.83 8.61
C VAL A 158 4.35 -7.81 7.97
N PHE A 159 4.49 -8.46 6.82
CA PHE A 159 5.70 -8.38 6.00
C PHE A 159 5.51 -7.38 4.86
N LEU A 160 6.44 -6.42 4.73
CA LEU A 160 6.57 -5.56 3.54
C LEU A 160 7.68 -6.10 2.64
N VAL A 161 7.31 -6.86 1.61
CA VAL A 161 8.25 -7.63 0.79
C VAL A 161 8.63 -6.84 -0.47
N GLY A 162 9.91 -6.51 -0.59
CA GLY A 162 10.49 -5.87 -1.76
C GLY A 162 11.48 -6.76 -2.48
N ARG A 163 11.35 -6.83 -3.81
CA ARG A 163 12.28 -7.56 -4.68
C ARG A 163 13.69 -6.97 -4.76
N ARG A 164 13.89 -5.70 -4.38
CA ARG A 164 15.17 -4.98 -4.45
C ARG A 164 15.70 -4.68 -3.03
N GLY A 165 16.82 -3.98 -2.96
CA GLY A 165 17.47 -3.57 -1.72
C GLY A 165 16.90 -2.30 -1.10
N SER A 166 17.44 -1.94 0.06
CA SER A 166 17.02 -0.78 0.86
C SER A 166 17.12 0.54 0.11
N ALA A 167 18.16 0.72 -0.71
CA ALA A 167 18.38 1.93 -1.49
C ALA A 167 17.32 2.17 -2.58
N GLN A 168 16.57 1.12 -2.99
CA GLN A 168 15.54 1.20 -4.04
C GLN A 168 14.10 1.14 -3.50
N ALA A 169 13.93 1.21 -2.18
CA ALA A 169 12.61 1.35 -1.56
C ALA A 169 11.91 2.63 -2.05
N ALA A 170 10.61 2.54 -2.31
CA ALA A 170 9.82 3.64 -2.89
C ALA A 170 8.98 4.39 -1.85
N PHE A 171 8.90 3.91 -0.62
CA PHE A 171 8.25 4.65 0.47
C PHE A 171 9.04 5.91 0.80
N THR A 172 8.32 6.96 1.20
CA THR A 172 8.95 8.23 1.57
C THR A 172 9.39 8.23 3.04
N MET A 173 10.27 9.18 3.38
CA MET A 173 10.78 9.33 4.74
C MET A 173 9.69 9.62 5.78
N LYS A 174 8.61 10.30 5.38
CA LYS A 174 7.47 10.60 6.26
C LYS A 174 6.79 9.29 6.66
N GLU A 175 6.34 8.52 5.68
CA GLU A 175 5.55 7.31 5.91
C GLU A 175 6.29 6.27 6.73
N ILE A 176 7.55 6.01 6.40
CA ILE A 176 8.31 5.01 7.14
C ILE A 176 8.65 5.46 8.56
N ARG A 177 8.81 6.77 8.79
CA ARG A 177 9.08 7.32 10.13
C ARG A 177 7.85 7.23 11.02
N GLU A 178 6.67 7.37 10.44
CA GLU A 178 5.42 7.15 11.17
C GLU A 178 5.29 5.68 11.56
N LEU A 179 5.57 4.76 10.62
CA LEU A 179 5.56 3.32 10.88
C LEU A 179 6.52 2.90 12.01
N THR A 180 7.76 3.41 12.02
CA THR A 180 8.75 3.10 13.08
C THR A 180 8.43 3.71 14.44
N LYS A 181 7.46 4.63 14.51
CA LYS A 181 7.04 5.29 15.76
C LYS A 181 5.67 4.84 16.25
N LEU A 182 5.05 3.86 15.58
CA LEU A 182 3.77 3.32 16.01
C LEU A 182 3.88 2.68 17.39
N LYS A 183 2.98 3.05 18.29
CA LYS A 183 2.98 2.54 19.67
C LYS A 183 2.55 1.08 19.69
N GLY A 184 3.33 0.23 20.35
CA GLY A 184 3.05 -1.21 20.47
C GLY A 184 3.38 -2.02 19.20
N VAL A 185 3.96 -1.38 18.18
CA VAL A 185 4.36 -2.04 16.94
C VAL A 185 5.88 -1.94 16.76
N ALA A 186 6.57 -3.07 16.70
CA ALA A 186 7.98 -3.09 16.31
C ALA A 186 8.11 -3.04 14.79
N CYS A 187 8.76 -2.01 14.26
CA CYS A 187 9.11 -1.94 12.85
C CYS A 187 10.57 -2.34 12.66
N ILE A 188 10.80 -3.48 12.01
CA ILE A 188 12.11 -4.14 11.97
C ILE A 188 12.58 -4.44 10.56
N VAL A 189 13.89 -4.58 10.42
CA VAL A 189 14.56 -5.03 9.20
C VAL A 189 15.57 -6.09 9.58
N ASP A 190 15.67 -7.18 8.82
CA ASP A 190 16.74 -8.16 9.01
C ASP A 190 18.10 -7.50 8.69
N PRO A 191 19.06 -7.45 9.65
CA PRO A 191 20.38 -6.89 9.41
C PRO A 191 21.09 -7.54 8.21
N GLY A 192 20.90 -8.84 8.03
CA GLY A 192 21.44 -9.59 6.89
C GLY A 192 20.84 -9.16 5.56
N ASP A 193 19.57 -8.75 5.51
CA ASP A 193 18.96 -8.17 4.31
C ASP A 193 19.61 -6.83 3.96
N LEU A 194 19.90 -5.98 4.97
CA LEU A 194 20.63 -4.72 4.76
C LEU A 194 22.04 -4.96 4.23
N THR A 195 22.80 -5.86 4.85
CA THR A 195 24.16 -6.21 4.41
C THR A 195 24.15 -6.73 2.97
N ARG A 196 23.26 -7.68 2.64
CA ARG A 196 23.15 -8.24 1.28
C ARG A 196 22.71 -7.20 0.24
N SER A 197 21.97 -6.17 0.65
CA SER A 197 21.52 -5.09 -0.24
C SER A 197 22.60 -4.06 -0.57
N MET A 198 23.74 -4.09 0.14
CA MET A 198 24.79 -3.08 0.03
C MET A 198 25.82 -3.43 -1.05
N THR A 199 25.40 -3.33 -2.32
CA THR A 199 26.31 -3.41 -3.48
C THR A 199 27.09 -2.10 -3.64
N ALA A 200 28.21 -2.11 -4.36
CA ALA A 200 28.95 -0.88 -4.68
C ALA A 200 28.05 0.19 -5.36
N ALA A 201 27.15 -0.26 -6.23
CA ALA A 201 26.16 0.62 -6.86
C ALA A 201 25.14 1.19 -5.85
N SER A 202 24.68 0.38 -4.89
CA SER A 202 23.77 0.84 -3.83
C SER A 202 24.44 1.82 -2.87
N GLU A 203 25.71 1.61 -2.53
CA GLU A 203 26.48 2.55 -1.71
C GLU A 203 26.64 3.91 -2.42
N GLN A 204 26.92 3.89 -3.72
CA GLN A 204 26.99 5.11 -4.53
C GLN A 204 25.64 5.84 -4.56
N GLU A 205 24.53 5.11 -4.79
CA GLU A 205 23.17 5.66 -4.77
C GLU A 205 22.83 6.34 -3.44
N ILE A 206 23.19 5.72 -2.31
CA ILE A 206 22.97 6.28 -0.97
C ILE A 206 23.84 7.53 -0.76
N LYS A 207 25.10 7.49 -1.18
CA LYS A 207 26.05 8.60 -1.00
C LYS A 207 25.66 9.84 -1.80
N GLU A 208 25.19 9.66 -3.03
CA GLU A 208 24.84 10.74 -3.95
C GLU A 208 23.50 11.42 -3.59
N GLN A 209 22.59 10.71 -2.93
CA GLN A 209 21.26 11.21 -2.64
C GLN A 209 21.01 11.31 -1.13
N ARG A 210 20.97 12.55 -0.62
CA ARG A 210 20.70 12.84 0.80
C ARG A 210 19.43 12.18 1.33
N ALA A 211 18.38 12.10 0.50
CA ALA A 211 17.13 11.43 0.86
C ALA A 211 17.33 9.92 1.09
N ARG A 212 18.07 9.24 0.21
CA ARG A 212 18.40 7.81 0.34
C ARG A 212 19.30 7.53 1.53
N LYS A 213 20.29 8.39 1.79
CA LYS A 213 21.13 8.28 3.01
C LYS A 213 20.28 8.32 4.28
N ARG A 214 19.42 9.33 4.42
CA ARG A 214 18.53 9.45 5.59
C ARG A 214 17.58 8.26 5.74
N MET A 215 17.09 7.74 4.61
CA MET A 215 16.27 6.54 4.59
C MET A 215 17.04 5.32 5.11
N ASN A 216 18.24 5.09 4.57
CA ASN A 216 19.10 4.00 4.99
C ASN A 216 19.46 4.09 6.48
N ASP A 217 19.81 5.28 6.97
CA ASP A 217 20.13 5.50 8.39
C ASP A 217 18.95 5.11 9.31
N LEU A 218 17.71 5.32 8.87
CA LEU A 218 16.53 4.88 9.63
C LEU A 218 16.34 3.36 9.56
N LEU A 219 16.54 2.75 8.40
CA LEU A 219 16.42 1.30 8.25
C LEU A 219 17.50 0.55 9.05
N VAL A 220 18.71 1.10 9.12
CA VAL A 220 19.78 0.56 9.99
C VAL A 220 19.35 0.60 11.45
N LYS A 221 18.76 1.71 11.92
CA LYS A 221 18.21 1.78 13.29
C LYS A 221 17.07 0.80 13.53
N ALA A 222 16.21 0.59 12.53
CA ALA A 222 15.15 -0.42 12.62
C ALA A 222 15.72 -1.86 12.69
N ALA A 223 16.91 -2.10 12.12
CA ALA A 223 17.60 -3.38 12.24
C ALA A 223 18.22 -3.63 13.62
N GLU A 224 18.55 -2.58 14.38
CA GLU A 224 19.02 -2.71 15.77
C GLU A 224 17.95 -3.34 16.68
N GLN A 225 16.67 -3.22 16.33
CA GLN A 225 15.54 -3.77 17.08
C GLN A 225 15.14 -5.20 16.63
N PHE A 226 15.88 -5.80 15.70
CA PHE A 226 15.47 -7.07 15.08
C PHE A 226 15.36 -8.23 16.09
N GLU A 227 16.35 -8.38 16.97
CA GLU A 227 16.39 -9.47 17.97
C GLU A 227 15.39 -9.28 19.11
N SER A 228 15.03 -8.03 19.46
CA SER A 228 14.08 -7.72 20.54
C SER A 228 12.64 -7.57 20.05
N ALA A 229 12.36 -7.85 18.77
CA ALA A 229 11.03 -7.67 18.19
C ALA A 229 9.96 -8.58 18.80
N GLY A 230 10.36 -9.71 19.40
CA GLY A 230 9.46 -10.68 20.03
C GLY A 230 8.69 -10.12 21.23
N ASP A 231 9.14 -9.00 21.81
CA ASP A 231 8.49 -8.37 22.95
C ASP A 231 7.34 -7.43 22.56
N ALA A 232 7.17 -7.15 21.26
CA ALA A 232 6.13 -6.25 20.76
C ALA A 232 4.78 -6.96 20.55
N GLU A 233 3.68 -6.23 20.78
CA GLU A 233 2.31 -6.73 20.55
C GLU A 233 2.09 -7.07 19.07
N ARG A 234 2.62 -6.22 18.17
CA ARG A 234 2.60 -6.44 16.72
C ARG A 234 3.96 -6.11 16.11
N VAL A 235 4.24 -6.70 14.95
CA VAL A 235 5.50 -6.53 14.22
C VAL A 235 5.23 -6.19 12.76
N VAL A 236 5.90 -5.17 12.25
CA VAL A 236 6.00 -4.91 10.81
C VAL A 236 7.44 -5.15 10.38
N GLN A 237 7.67 -6.21 9.61
CA GLN A 237 8.98 -6.57 9.12
C GLN A 237 9.15 -6.14 7.66
N ILE A 238 10.11 -5.26 7.40
CA ILE A 238 10.49 -4.86 6.04
C ILE A 238 11.49 -5.89 5.53
N LYS A 239 11.09 -6.63 4.50
CA LYS A 239 11.88 -7.70 3.90
C LYS A 239 12.40 -7.26 2.54
N PHE A 240 13.71 -7.26 2.36
CA PHE A 240 14.34 -6.90 1.09
C PHE A 240 14.75 -8.14 0.31
N LEU A 241 15.16 -7.92 -0.94
CA LEU A 241 15.77 -8.94 -1.78
C LEU A 241 14.95 -10.23 -1.88
N SER A 242 13.63 -10.09 -2.01
CA SER A 242 12.70 -11.22 -2.05
C SER A 242 11.58 -10.97 -3.05
N SER A 243 11.39 -11.91 -3.98
CA SER A 243 10.33 -11.87 -5.01
C SER A 243 9.31 -12.97 -4.76
N PRO A 244 8.00 -12.72 -4.87
CA PRO A 244 7.00 -13.79 -4.81
C PRO A 244 7.15 -14.70 -6.02
N VAL A 245 7.03 -16.01 -5.81
CA VAL A 245 7.08 -17.03 -6.88
C VAL A 245 5.82 -17.90 -6.93
N GLU A 246 5.16 -18.12 -5.81
CA GLU A 246 3.91 -18.89 -5.74
C GLU A 246 3.17 -18.55 -4.45
N ILE A 247 1.83 -18.50 -4.53
CA ILE A 247 0.95 -18.43 -3.38
C ILE A 247 0.39 -19.83 -3.13
N LEU A 248 0.61 -20.34 -1.92
CA LEU A 248 0.27 -21.70 -1.54
C LEU A 248 -1.06 -21.71 -0.80
N ALA A 249 -1.89 -22.70 -1.13
CA ALA A 249 -3.15 -22.92 -0.44
C ALA A 249 -2.94 -23.37 1.00
N ASP A 250 -3.91 -23.08 1.86
CA ASP A 250 -3.96 -23.58 3.23
C ASP A 250 -4.19 -25.10 3.24
N GLU A 251 -3.54 -25.80 4.16
CA GLU A 251 -3.62 -27.27 4.25
C GLU A 251 -5.03 -27.76 4.62
N LYS A 252 -5.80 -26.96 5.36
CA LYS A 252 -7.15 -27.28 5.83
C LYS A 252 -8.23 -26.71 4.90
N ASP A 253 -7.93 -25.62 4.20
CA ASP A 253 -8.82 -24.99 3.21
C ASP A 253 -8.08 -24.67 1.90
N PRO A 254 -8.10 -25.60 0.92
CA PRO A 254 -7.39 -25.43 -0.35
C PRO A 254 -7.84 -24.24 -1.20
N ALA A 255 -8.98 -23.62 -0.89
CA ALA A 255 -9.46 -22.43 -1.60
C ALA A 255 -8.87 -21.12 -1.03
N ARG A 256 -8.20 -21.16 0.12
CA ARG A 256 -7.67 -20.00 0.84
C ARG A 256 -6.14 -19.99 0.78
N VAL A 257 -5.54 -18.81 0.83
CA VAL A 257 -4.09 -18.66 1.00
C VAL A 257 -3.65 -19.16 2.38
N GLY A 258 -2.67 -20.05 2.40
CA GLY A 258 -2.00 -20.52 3.63
C GLY A 258 -0.57 -19.97 3.76
N ALA A 259 0.14 -19.78 2.65
CA ALA A 259 1.49 -19.24 2.65
C ALA A 259 1.85 -18.59 1.31
N ILE A 260 2.99 -17.89 1.30
CA ILE A 260 3.60 -17.37 0.06
C ILE A 260 5.04 -17.85 -0.01
N ARG A 261 5.41 -18.46 -1.14
CA ARG A 261 6.79 -18.78 -1.45
C ARG A 261 7.44 -17.57 -2.10
N VAL A 262 8.60 -17.19 -1.56
CA VAL A 262 9.44 -16.13 -2.10
C VAL A 262 10.80 -16.69 -2.48
N GLU A 263 11.33 -16.26 -3.61
CA GLU A 263 12.71 -16.48 -4.02
C GLU A 263 13.58 -15.34 -3.51
N LYS A 264 14.77 -15.66 -3.02
CA LYS A 264 15.78 -14.64 -2.71
C LYS A 264 16.27 -14.02 -4.02
N THR A 265 16.55 -12.73 -3.97
CA THR A 265 17.11 -12.00 -5.11
C THR A 265 18.45 -11.39 -4.76
N LYS A 266 19.20 -11.04 -5.78
CA LYS A 266 20.36 -10.16 -5.70
C LYS A 266 20.17 -8.98 -6.65
N LEU A 267 20.92 -7.91 -6.40
CA LEU A 267 20.93 -6.74 -7.27
C LEU A 267 22.02 -6.87 -8.33
N GLU A 268 21.70 -6.52 -9.57
CA GLU A 268 22.64 -6.40 -10.67
C GLU A 268 22.38 -5.10 -11.45
N GLY A 269 23.43 -4.54 -12.05
CA GLY A 269 23.37 -3.34 -12.87
C GLY A 269 24.00 -2.11 -12.23
N GLU A 270 23.96 -1.00 -12.96
CA GLU A 270 24.57 0.27 -12.60
C GLU A 270 23.74 1.07 -11.56
N PRO A 271 24.36 2.02 -10.84
CA PRO A 271 23.65 2.93 -9.94
C PRO A 271 22.40 3.55 -10.60
N ASN A 272 21.28 3.55 -9.87
CA ASN A 272 19.95 4.01 -10.30
C ASN A 272 19.28 3.19 -11.40
N GLN A 273 19.93 2.12 -11.90
CA GLN A 273 19.38 1.19 -12.90
C GLN A 273 19.42 -0.26 -12.41
N GLN A 274 19.71 -0.48 -11.13
CA GLN A 274 19.78 -1.82 -10.54
C GLN A 274 18.44 -2.57 -10.66
N ARG A 275 18.53 -3.83 -11.09
CA ARG A 275 17.42 -4.77 -11.18
C ARG A 275 17.63 -5.94 -10.23
N ALA A 276 16.51 -6.54 -9.81
CA ALA A 276 16.52 -7.76 -9.02
C ALA A 276 16.62 -8.98 -9.93
N VAL A 277 17.49 -9.92 -9.59
CA VAL A 277 17.64 -11.21 -10.27
C VAL A 277 17.52 -12.32 -9.23
N GLY A 278 16.76 -13.37 -9.54
CA GLY A 278 16.58 -14.55 -8.68
C GLY A 278 17.92 -15.27 -8.43
N THR A 279 18.05 -15.88 -7.26
CA THR A 279 19.27 -16.62 -6.89
C THR A 279 19.16 -18.13 -7.15
N GLY A 280 18.02 -18.62 -7.64
CA GLY A 280 17.67 -20.04 -7.54
C GLY A 280 17.48 -20.46 -6.08
#